data_AF-A0A3D6CLC2-F1
#
_entry.id   AF-A0A3D6CLC2-F1
#
_cell.length_a   1.000
_cell.length_b   1.000
_cell.length_c   1.000
_cell.angle_alpha   90.00
_cell.angle_beta   90.00
_cell.angle_gamma   90.00
#
_symmetry.space_group_name_H-M   'P 1'
#
loop_
_entity.id
_entity.type
_entity.pdbx_description
1 polymer ?
#
loop_
_entity_poly.entity_id
_entity_poly.type
_entity_poly.pdbx_seq_one_letter_code
_entity_poly.pdbx_strand_id
1 'polypeptide(L)'
;MEINKIILCLVALVTSLLFKACIEDGDYTVPQGLGGEENLKLKGILDSIQNNQLELKSIKDLKGLYILGKPPVKIVSNIVVKGYVISSDAKGNYFREFFMQDAPENPTAGIRIAINLTNSYNKFNVGR
;
A
#
# COMPACT_ATOMS: atom_id res chain seq x y z
N MET A 1 26.38 -12.08 -60.09
CA MET A 1 25.02 -12.43 -59.64
C MET A 1 24.16 -11.20 -59.84
N GLU A 2 23.42 -11.14 -60.95
CA GLU A 2 22.53 -10.02 -61.26
C GLU A 2 21.40 -10.01 -60.23
N ILE A 3 21.41 -9.03 -59.33
CA ILE A 3 20.35 -8.91 -58.32
C ILE A 3 19.08 -8.51 -59.06
N ASN A 4 18.07 -9.38 -59.04
CA ASN A 4 16.79 -9.11 -59.67
C ASN A 4 16.17 -7.86 -59.03
N LYS A 5 15.94 -6.83 -59.84
CA LYS A 5 15.39 -5.54 -59.40
C LYS A 5 14.06 -5.70 -58.63
N ILE A 6 13.28 -6.73 -58.95
CA ILE A 6 12.03 -7.07 -58.26
C ILE A 6 12.31 -7.57 -56.83
N ILE A 7 13.34 -8.41 -56.66
CA ILE A 7 13.75 -8.92 -55.33
C ILE A 7 14.31 -7.78 -54.48
N LEU A 8 15.07 -6.86 -55.08
CA LEU A 8 15.57 -5.67 -54.37
C LEU A 8 14.42 -4.78 -53.87
N CYS A 9 13.39 -4.57 -54.69
CA CYS A 9 12.19 -3.82 -54.29
C CYS A 9 11.40 -4.53 -53.18
N LEU A 10 11.26 -5.85 -53.24
CA LEU A 10 10.56 -6.64 -52.21
C LEU A 10 11.32 -6.60 -50.88
N VAL A 11 12.64 -6.75 -50.89
CA VAL A 11 13.48 -6.66 -49.69
C VAL A 11 13.39 -5.25 -49.09
N ALA A 12 13.42 -4.20 -49.91
CA ALA A 12 13.27 -2.81 -49.45
C ALA A 12 11.88 -2.52 -48.85
N LEU A 13 10.82 -3.13 -49.38
CA LEU A 13 9.46 -2.99 -48.87
C LEU A 13 9.32 -3.69 -47.50
N VAL A 14 9.85 -4.90 -47.38
CA VAL A 14 9.80 -5.68 -46.13
C VAL A 14 10.64 -5.02 -45.03
N THR A 15 11.82 -4.47 -45.36
CA THR A 15 12.63 -3.74 -44.37
C THR A 15 11.97 -2.44 -43.92
N SER A 16 11.21 -1.75 -44.79
CA SER A 16 10.48 -0.52 -44.42
C SER A 16 9.36 -0.75 -43.38
N LEU A 17 8.77 -1.95 -43.34
CA LEU A 17 7.71 -2.32 -42.41
C LEU A 17 8.23 -2.60 -40.98
N LEU A 18 9.52 -2.90 -40.83
CA LEU A 18 10.13 -3.24 -39.54
C LEU A 18 10.49 -2.02 -38.67
N PHE A 19 10.48 -0.79 -39.23
CA PHE A 19 10.79 0.44 -38.50
C PHE A 19 9.59 1.12 -37.83
N LYS A 20 8.40 0.50 -37.89
CA LYS A 20 7.15 1.03 -37.29
C LYS A 20 6.84 0.44 -35.90
N ALA A 21 7.76 -0.28 -35.27
CA ALA A 21 7.63 -0.68 -33.86
C ALA A 21 8.06 0.47 -32.93
N CYS A 22 7.44 1.64 -33.08
CA CYS A 22 7.54 2.68 -32.06
C CYS A 22 6.56 2.29 -30.95
N ILE A 23 7.09 1.76 -29.84
CA ILE A 23 6.34 1.65 -28.60
C ILE A 23 5.91 3.06 -28.24
N GLU A 24 4.61 3.27 -28.08
CA GLU A 24 4.04 4.55 -27.68
C GLU A 24 4.65 4.92 -26.32
N ASP A 25 5.41 6.02 -26.28
CA ASP A 25 6.11 6.48 -25.09
C ASP A 25 5.08 6.80 -24.00
N GLY A 26 4.94 5.86 -23.07
CA GLY A 26 4.58 6.05 -21.68
C GLY A 26 3.71 7.25 -21.34
N ASP A 27 2.40 7.14 -21.55
CA ASP A 27 1.44 8.02 -20.89
C ASP A 27 1.31 7.63 -19.41
N TYR A 28 2.35 7.98 -18.63
CA TYR A 28 2.37 7.83 -17.18
C TYR A 28 1.63 9.01 -16.55
N THR A 29 0.37 9.19 -16.91
CA THR A 29 -0.50 10.10 -16.14
C THR A 29 -0.63 9.56 -14.72
N VAL A 30 -0.47 10.44 -13.73
CA VAL A 30 -0.75 10.07 -12.35
C VAL A 30 -2.23 9.69 -12.28
N PRO A 31 -2.58 8.49 -11.77
CA PRO A 31 -3.96 8.07 -11.67
C PRO A 31 -4.77 9.12 -10.91
N GLN A 32 -5.79 9.67 -11.56
CA GLN A 32 -6.73 10.58 -10.93
C GLN A 32 -7.69 9.77 -10.05
N GLY A 33 -7.90 10.18 -8.81
CA GLY A 33 -8.82 9.50 -7.87
C GLY A 33 -8.17 8.55 -6.85
N LEU A 34 -6.84 8.61 -6.68
CA LEU A 34 -6.16 7.91 -5.59
C LEU A 34 -6.78 8.28 -4.23
N GLY A 35 -7.20 7.27 -3.46
CA GLY A 35 -7.77 7.46 -2.12
C GLY A 35 -9.30 7.57 -2.06
N GLY A 36 -10.02 7.62 -3.19
CA GLY A 36 -11.48 7.76 -3.19
C GLY A 36 -12.19 6.60 -2.47
N GLU A 37 -11.81 5.36 -2.78
CA GLU A 37 -12.37 4.16 -2.14
C GLU A 37 -11.99 4.09 -0.66
N GLU A 38 -10.73 4.39 -0.31
CA GLU A 38 -10.26 4.39 1.07
C GLU A 38 -10.94 5.47 1.91
N ASN A 39 -11.18 6.66 1.35
CA ASN A 39 -11.90 7.73 2.03
C ASN A 39 -13.36 7.37 2.31
N LEU A 40 -14.03 6.68 1.38
CA LEU A 40 -15.38 6.16 1.60
C LEU A 40 -15.41 5.10 2.71
N LYS A 41 -14.45 4.17 2.72
CA LYS A 41 -14.31 3.16 3.79
C LYS A 41 -14.02 3.81 5.14
N LEU A 42 -13.14 4.81 5.17
CA LEU A 42 -12.84 5.57 6.37
C LEU A 42 -14.09 6.25 6.92
N LYS A 43 -14.89 6.90 6.06
CA LYS A 43 -16.15 7.51 6.46
C LYS A 43 -17.10 6.48 7.10
N GLY A 44 -17.25 5.30 6.51
CA GLY A 44 -18.06 4.23 7.09
C GLY A 44 -17.59 3.76 8.47
N ILE A 45 -16.27 3.70 8.70
CA ILE A 45 -15.71 3.39 10.02
C ILE A 45 -16.03 4.51 11.02
N LEU A 46 -15.86 5.78 10.63
CA LEU A 46 -16.17 6.94 11.48
C LEU A 46 -17.65 6.99 11.86
N ASP A 47 -18.55 6.77 10.90
CA ASP A 47 -20.00 6.72 11.14
C ASP A 47 -20.35 5.57 12.09
N SER A 48 -19.71 4.40 11.94
CA SER A 48 -19.91 3.23 12.82
C SER A 48 -19.42 3.48 14.25
N ILE A 49 -18.33 4.24 14.41
CA ILE A 49 -17.84 4.69 15.73
C ILE A 49 -18.85 5.65 16.37
N GLN A 50 -19.36 6.63 15.63
CA GLN A 50 -20.36 7.59 16.13
C GLN A 50 -21.66 6.92 16.56
N ASN A 51 -22.05 5.86 15.85
CA ASN A 51 -23.25 5.06 16.16
C ASN A 51 -23.00 3.95 17.22
N ASN A 52 -21.84 3.94 17.90
CA ASN A 52 -21.46 2.96 18.92
C ASN A 52 -21.42 1.49 18.43
N GLN A 53 -21.23 1.26 17.13
CA GLN A 53 -21.10 -0.08 16.54
C GLN A 53 -19.65 -0.59 16.59
N LEU A 54 -18.69 0.33 16.56
CA LEU A 54 -17.26 0.08 16.68
C LEU A 54 -16.70 0.84 17.88
N GLU A 55 -15.87 0.18 18.69
CA GLU A 55 -15.22 0.80 19.85
C GLU A 55 -13.84 1.32 19.46
N LEU A 56 -13.63 2.64 19.49
CA LEU A 56 -12.30 3.22 19.30
C LEU A 56 -11.46 3.04 20.57
N LYS A 57 -10.32 2.36 20.45
CA LYS A 57 -9.39 2.14 21.56
C LYS A 57 -8.03 2.77 21.28
N SER A 58 -7.47 3.45 22.28
CA SER A 58 -6.12 3.99 22.17
C SER A 58 -5.08 2.87 22.15
N ILE A 59 -3.90 3.12 21.57
CA ILE A 59 -2.79 2.15 21.59
C ILE A 59 -2.38 1.82 23.03
N LYS A 60 -2.42 2.81 23.93
CA LYS A 60 -2.14 2.63 25.36
C LYS A 60 -3.13 1.66 26.02
N ASP A 61 -4.43 1.87 25.79
CA ASP A 61 -5.48 1.02 26.37
C ASP A 61 -5.47 -0.38 25.75
N LEU A 62 -5.10 -0.50 24.48
CA LEU A 62 -4.91 -1.79 23.83
C LEU A 62 -3.75 -2.56 24.50
N LYS A 63 -2.61 -1.91 24.73
CA LYS A 63 -1.47 -2.51 25.45
C LYS A 63 -1.85 -2.95 26.87
N GLY A 64 -2.73 -2.19 27.53
CA GLY A 64 -3.26 -2.55 28.85
C GLY A 64 -4.06 -3.86 28.89
N LEU A 65 -4.54 -4.37 27.75
CA LEU A 65 -5.20 -5.68 27.68
C LEU A 65 -4.21 -6.85 27.81
N TYR A 66 -2.92 -6.62 27.55
CA TYR A 66 -1.90 -7.65 27.70
C TYR A 66 -1.47 -7.75 29.17
N ILE A 67 -1.75 -8.89 29.78
CA ILE A 67 -1.35 -9.18 31.16
C ILE A 67 -0.03 -9.94 31.14
N LEU A 68 1.01 -9.37 31.74
CA LEU A 68 2.33 -10.00 31.83
C LEU A 68 2.23 -11.38 32.50
N GLY A 69 2.90 -12.38 31.91
CA GLY A 69 2.89 -13.76 32.41
C GLY A 69 1.64 -14.58 32.02
N LYS A 70 0.69 -14.00 31.28
CA LYS A 70 -0.44 -14.73 30.67
C LYS A 70 -0.27 -14.81 29.15
N PRO A 71 -0.89 -15.82 28.50
CA PRO A 71 -0.93 -15.86 27.04
C PRO A 71 -1.60 -14.59 26.47
N PRO A 72 -1.24 -14.16 25.25
CA PRO A 72 -1.88 -13.03 24.59
C PRO A 72 -3.41 -13.18 24.52
N VAL A 73 -4.12 -12.11 24.85
CA VAL A 73 -5.59 -12.09 24.79
C VAL A 73 -6.04 -11.98 23.33
N LYS A 74 -6.85 -12.93 22.87
CA LYS A 74 -7.51 -12.84 21.56
C LYS A 74 -8.63 -11.80 21.64
N ILE A 75 -8.56 -10.79 20.77
CA ILE A 75 -9.61 -9.79 20.62
C ILE A 75 -10.71 -10.38 19.72
N VAL A 76 -11.94 -10.45 20.23
CA VAL A 76 -13.14 -10.91 19.49
C VAL A 76 -14.20 -9.82 19.35
N SER A 77 -14.03 -8.69 20.03
CA SER A 77 -14.89 -7.52 19.92
C SER A 77 -14.50 -6.64 18.72
N ASN A 78 -15.44 -5.83 18.26
CA ASN A 78 -15.24 -4.90 17.16
C ASN A 78 -14.53 -3.62 17.63
N ILE A 79 -13.23 -3.74 17.90
CA ILE A 79 -12.39 -2.60 18.25
C ILE A 79 -11.71 -2.00 17.03
N VAL A 80 -11.53 -0.69 17.03
CA VAL A 80 -10.76 0.06 16.05
C VAL A 80 -9.62 0.78 16.78
N VAL A 81 -8.46 0.85 16.15
CA VAL A 81 -7.29 1.55 16.68
C VAL A 81 -6.83 2.54 15.64
N LYS A 82 -6.57 3.77 16.07
CA LYS A 82 -6.01 4.84 15.23
C LYS A 82 -4.57 5.12 15.63
N GLY A 83 -3.72 5.35 14.65
CA GLY A 83 -2.33 5.76 14.83
C GLY A 83 -1.70 6.12 13.49
N TYR A 84 -0.42 6.50 13.54
CA TYR A 84 0.40 6.92 12.42
C TYR A 84 1.47 5.88 12.13
N VAL A 85 1.66 5.54 10.86
CA VAL A 85 2.73 4.61 10.45
C VAL A 85 4.10 5.26 10.60
N ILE A 86 5.07 4.57 11.22
CA ILE A 86 6.41 5.12 11.51
C ILE A 86 7.56 4.31 10.90
N SER A 87 7.23 3.27 10.14
CA SER A 87 8.20 2.36 9.55
C SER A 87 7.92 2.14 8.06
N SER A 88 8.94 1.77 7.31
CA SER A 88 8.82 1.39 5.90
C SER A 88 9.75 0.21 5.60
N ASP A 89 9.24 -0.81 4.89
CA ASP A 89 9.99 -1.97 4.41
C ASP A 89 10.66 -1.73 3.04
N ALA A 90 10.64 -0.50 2.51
CA ALA A 90 11.21 -0.16 1.20
C ALA A 90 12.71 -0.50 1.06
N LYS A 91 13.44 -0.60 2.18
CA LYS A 91 14.87 -0.97 2.21
C LYS A 91 15.11 -2.44 2.60
N GLY A 92 14.06 -3.26 2.71
CA GLY A 92 14.16 -4.66 3.13
C GLY A 92 14.49 -4.87 4.61
N ASN A 93 14.33 -3.83 5.43
CA ASN A 93 14.63 -3.81 6.87
C ASN A 93 13.49 -4.36 7.76
N TYR A 94 12.27 -4.46 7.23
CA TYR A 94 11.13 -5.08 7.91
C TYR A 94 10.52 -6.14 7.01
N PHE A 95 10.05 -7.24 7.61
CA PHE A 95 9.44 -8.35 6.86
C PHE A 95 8.09 -8.69 7.47
N ARG A 96 7.02 -8.49 6.70
CA ARG A 96 5.65 -8.86 7.12
C ARG A 96 5.21 -8.18 8.42
N GLU A 97 5.72 -6.97 8.66
CA GLU A 97 5.36 -6.16 9.79
C GLU A 97 5.60 -4.68 9.52
N PHE A 98 4.88 -3.83 10.27
CA PHE A 98 5.12 -2.40 10.35
C PHE A 98 4.79 -1.90 11.75
N PHE A 99 5.17 -0.66 12.05
CA PHE A 99 5.04 -0.03 13.35
C PHE A 99 4.15 1.20 13.26
N MET A 100 3.32 1.40 14.28
CA MET A 100 2.44 2.55 14.43
C MET A 100 2.63 3.23 15.78
N GLN A 101 2.42 4.54 15.83
CA GLN A 101 2.39 5.33 17.06
C GLN A 101 1.11 6.16 17.17
N ASP A 102 0.79 6.64 18.37
CA ASP A 102 -0.47 7.32 18.68
C ASP A 102 -0.55 8.78 18.22
N ALA A 103 0.59 9.49 18.15
CA ALA A 103 0.68 10.89 17.71
C ALA A 103 1.91 11.12 16.82
N PRO A 104 1.88 12.06 15.86
CA PRO A 104 3.03 12.31 14.97
C PRO A 104 4.18 13.02 15.72
N GLU A 105 3.84 13.88 16.69
CA GLU A 105 4.78 14.59 17.54
C GLU A 105 4.59 14.17 19.00
N ASN A 106 5.69 13.96 19.73
CA ASN A 106 5.70 13.52 21.14
C ASN A 106 4.80 12.29 21.42
N PRO A 107 4.98 11.16 20.70
CA PRO A 107 4.15 9.96 20.87
C PRO A 107 4.29 9.39 22.29
N THR A 108 3.20 8.85 22.83
CA THR A 108 3.18 8.23 24.16
C THR A 108 3.11 6.72 24.11
N ALA A 109 2.64 6.15 22.99
CA ALA A 109 2.52 4.72 22.80
C ALA A 109 2.73 4.32 21.33
N GLY A 110 3.35 3.16 21.14
CA GLY A 110 3.48 2.52 19.84
C GLY A 110 3.21 1.02 19.90
N ILE A 111 2.94 0.45 18.74
CA ILE A 111 2.63 -0.97 18.55
C ILE A 111 3.21 -1.49 17.24
N ARG A 112 3.57 -2.77 17.25
CA ARG A 112 3.99 -3.52 16.07
C ARG A 112 2.80 -4.28 15.51
N ILE A 113 2.57 -4.16 14.21
CA ILE A 113 1.51 -4.84 13.48
C ILE A 113 2.15 -5.89 12.59
N ALA A 114 1.91 -7.16 12.89
CA ALA A 114 2.30 -8.27 12.04
C ALA A 114 1.22 -8.50 10.97
N ILE A 115 1.61 -8.53 9.70
CA ILE A 115 0.71 -8.69 8.55
C ILE A 115 1.28 -9.69 7.56
N ASN A 116 0.42 -10.47 6.90
CA ASN A 116 0.88 -11.34 5.82
C ASN A 116 0.95 -10.58 4.48
N LEU A 117 1.76 -9.52 4.44
CA LEU A 117 1.94 -8.67 3.26
C LEU A 117 3.42 -8.29 3.12
N THR A 118 3.95 -8.39 1.89
CA THR A 118 5.28 -7.89 1.52
C THR A 118 5.16 -6.59 0.73
N ASN A 119 6.23 -5.79 0.67
CA ASN A 119 6.23 -4.47 0.02
C ASN A 119 5.13 -3.55 0.59
N SER A 120 5.02 -3.56 1.92
CA SER A 120 3.98 -2.85 2.67
C SER A 120 4.05 -1.33 2.48
N TYR A 121 5.22 -0.79 2.15
CA TYR A 121 5.47 0.61 1.83
C TYR A 121 4.62 1.13 0.66
N ASN A 122 4.16 0.27 -0.25
CA ASN A 122 3.25 0.68 -1.33
C ASN A 122 1.83 0.98 -0.84
N LYS A 123 1.48 0.54 0.38
CA LYS A 123 0.15 0.67 0.96
C LYS A 123 0.13 1.54 2.22
N PHE A 124 1.14 1.37 3.08
CA PHE A 124 1.27 2.03 4.37
C PHE A 124 2.46 2.99 4.32
N ASN A 125 2.17 4.25 3.96
CA ASN A 125 3.17 5.30 3.90
C ASN A 125 3.45 5.84 5.30
N VAL A 126 4.72 6.18 5.56
CA VAL A 126 5.12 6.83 6.82
C VAL A 126 4.34 8.15 7.00
N GLY A 127 3.82 8.37 8.21
CA GLY A 127 3.03 9.56 8.56
C GLY A 127 1.57 9.53 8.15
N ARG A 128 1.11 8.47 7.45
CA ARG A 128 -0.30 8.25 7.10
C ARG A 128 -1.06 7.51 8.21
#